data_AF-A0A1F5YP97-F1
#
_entry.id   AF-A0A1F5YP97-F1
#
_cell.length_a   1.000
_cell.length_b   1.000
_cell.length_c   1.000
_cell.angle_alpha   90.00
_cell.angle_beta   90.00
_cell.angle_gamma   90.00
#
_symmetry.space_group_name_H-M   'P 1'
#
loop_
_entity.id
_entity.type
_entity.pdbx_description
1 polymer ?
#
loop_
_entity_poly.entity_id
_entity_poly.type
_entity_poly.pdbx_seq_one_letter_code
_entity_poly.pdbx_strand_id
1 'polypeptide(L)'
;MATNLNLESETSPRVLLSGNEAVARAAWESGVRFATGYPGTPSTEILETLTGYSGVHCEWAPNEKVALETAAGVSLAGVRSLVTMKHVGLNVAADPLKTLAYTGIRGGLVLVTADDPGLHSSQNEQDNRNYARFASCRSKWGFSAPSPGAMS
;
A
#
# COMPACT_ATOMS: atom_id res chain seq x y z
N MET A 1 -5.01 6.97 58.29
CA MET A 1 -5.35 5.71 57.61
C MET A 1 -5.52 6.06 56.13
N ALA A 2 -4.50 5.79 55.31
CA ALA A 2 -4.45 6.25 53.93
C ALA A 2 -5.39 5.42 53.05
N THR A 3 -6.25 6.11 52.28
CA THR A 3 -7.18 5.54 51.31
C THR A 3 -6.38 5.08 50.09
N ASN A 4 -6.40 3.78 49.79
CA ASN A 4 -5.77 3.24 48.58
C ASN A 4 -6.60 3.62 47.34
N LEU A 5 -6.05 4.49 46.50
CA LEU A 5 -6.52 4.75 45.14
C LEU A 5 -6.03 3.60 44.24
N ASN A 6 -6.94 2.75 43.81
CA ASN A 6 -6.68 1.77 42.76
C ASN A 6 -6.54 2.51 41.42
N LEU A 7 -5.31 2.61 40.92
CA LEU A 7 -5.02 2.99 39.54
C LEU A 7 -5.22 1.77 38.65
N GLU A 8 -6.40 1.64 38.05
CA GLU A 8 -6.60 0.73 36.92
C GLU A 8 -5.87 1.33 35.71
N SER A 9 -4.77 0.70 35.29
CA SER A 9 -4.08 1.08 34.05
C SER A 9 -4.94 0.64 32.86
N GLU A 10 -5.65 1.59 32.24
CA GLU A 10 -6.34 1.36 30.96
C GLU A 10 -5.36 0.81 29.92
N THR A 11 -5.44 -0.48 29.63
CA THR A 11 -4.59 -1.12 28.63
C THR A 11 -5.36 -1.13 27.32
N SER A 12 -4.93 -0.36 26.32
CA SER A 12 -5.56 -0.35 25.00
C SER A 12 -5.68 -1.78 24.44
N PRO A 13 -6.80 -2.15 23.80
CA PRO A 13 -7.00 -3.51 23.30
C PRO A 13 -5.92 -3.87 22.28
N ARG A 14 -5.15 -4.92 22.57
CA ARG A 14 -4.16 -5.48 21.64
C ARG A 14 -4.88 -6.38 20.65
N VAL A 15 -4.83 -6.04 19.38
CA VAL A 15 -5.42 -6.82 18.29
C VAL A 15 -4.30 -7.54 17.55
N LEU A 16 -4.48 -8.83 17.31
CA LEU A 16 -3.60 -9.61 16.43
C LEU A 16 -4.06 -9.40 14.99
N LEU A 17 -3.15 -8.95 14.13
CA LEU A 17 -3.41 -8.72 12.71
C LEU A 17 -2.45 -9.55 11.86
N SER A 18 -2.97 -10.11 10.77
CA SER A 18 -2.15 -10.62 9.69
C SER A 18 -1.34 -9.49 9.04
N GLY A 19 -0.23 -9.80 8.37
CA GLY A 19 0.55 -8.82 7.63
C GLY A 19 -0.28 -8.04 6.61
N ASN A 20 -1.19 -8.74 5.92
CA ASN A 20 -2.09 -8.12 4.94
C ASN A 20 -3.09 -7.15 5.60
N GLU A 21 -3.63 -7.53 6.76
CA GLU A 21 -4.54 -6.68 7.54
C GLU A 21 -3.81 -5.46 8.12
N ALA A 22 -2.55 -5.63 8.54
CA ALA A 22 -1.71 -4.55 9.02
C ALA A 22 -1.41 -3.54 7.90
N VAL A 23 -1.13 -4.01 6.67
CA VAL A 23 -0.93 -3.14 5.50
C VAL A 23 -2.22 -2.40 5.14
N ALA A 24 -3.37 -3.09 5.13
CA ALA A 24 -4.68 -2.49 4.89
C ALA A 24 -4.98 -1.39 5.92
N ARG A 25 -4.75 -1.68 7.21
CA ARG A 25 -4.94 -0.73 8.30
C ARG A 25 -4.03 0.48 8.15
N ALA A 26 -2.74 0.27 7.89
CA ALA A 26 -1.77 1.34 7.71
C ALA A 26 -2.11 2.23 6.51
N ALA A 27 -2.57 1.63 5.40
CA ALA A 27 -3.02 2.37 4.22
C ALA A 27 -4.19 3.29 4.57
N TRP A 28 -5.21 2.78 5.26
CA TRP A 28 -6.37 3.57 5.70
C TRP A 28 -5.98 4.72 6.63
N GLU A 29 -5.18 4.44 7.67
CA GLU A 29 -4.70 5.44 8.63
C GLU A 29 -3.81 6.51 7.97
N SER A 30 -3.05 6.14 6.94
CA SER A 30 -2.23 7.07 6.16
C SER A 30 -3.03 7.98 5.21
N GLY A 31 -4.35 7.85 5.18
CA GLY A 31 -5.22 8.67 4.36
C GLY A 31 -5.39 8.19 2.91
N VAL A 32 -5.11 6.91 2.62
CA VAL A 32 -5.49 6.31 1.32
C VAL A 32 -7.02 6.40 1.17
N ARG A 33 -7.47 6.80 -0.02
CA ARG A 33 -8.91 6.92 -0.36
C ARG A 33 -9.27 6.14 -1.61
N PHE A 34 -8.29 5.60 -2.31
CA PHE A 34 -8.49 4.74 -3.46
C PHE A 34 -7.56 3.54 -3.39
N ALA A 35 -8.07 2.34 -3.62
CA ALA A 35 -7.27 1.14 -3.71
C ALA A 35 -7.72 0.31 -4.92
N THR A 36 -6.76 -0.23 -5.66
CA THR A 36 -7.05 -1.13 -6.77
C THR A 36 -6.04 -2.25 -6.84
N GLY A 37 -6.37 -3.29 -7.57
CA GLY A 37 -5.46 -4.42 -7.75
C GLY A 37 -5.94 -5.36 -8.83
N TYR A 38 -5.08 -6.29 -9.19
CA TYR A 38 -5.44 -7.46 -9.96
C TYR A 38 -5.38 -8.68 -9.03
N PRO A 39 -6.40 -9.56 -9.05
CA PRO A 39 -6.46 -10.69 -8.14
C PRO A 39 -5.22 -11.59 -8.28
N GLY A 40 -4.56 -11.85 -7.16
CA GLY A 40 -3.36 -12.69 -7.11
C GLY A 40 -2.90 -12.92 -5.67
N THR A 41 -3.01 -14.17 -5.21
CA THR A 41 -2.45 -14.61 -3.92
C THR A 41 -0.93 -14.42 -3.96
N PRO A 42 -0.31 -13.80 -2.93
CA PRO A 42 -0.81 -13.50 -1.58
C PRO A 42 -1.19 -12.02 -1.30
N SER A 43 -1.60 -11.26 -2.32
CA SER A 43 -1.91 -9.81 -2.20
C SER A 43 -3.41 -9.48 -2.13
N THR A 44 -4.28 -10.43 -2.46
CA THR A 44 -5.73 -10.23 -2.60
C THR A 44 -6.37 -9.78 -1.29
N GLU A 45 -5.94 -10.35 -0.16
CA GLU A 45 -6.52 -10.12 1.15
C GLU A 45 -6.32 -8.67 1.63
N ILE A 46 -5.31 -7.95 1.12
CA ILE A 46 -5.09 -6.53 1.45
C ILE A 46 -6.24 -5.68 0.93
N LEU A 47 -6.62 -5.88 -0.34
CA LEU A 47 -7.68 -5.10 -0.98
C LEU A 47 -9.04 -5.48 -0.38
N GLU A 48 -9.27 -6.77 -0.13
CA GLU A 48 -10.47 -7.27 0.56
C GLU A 48 -10.62 -6.66 1.96
N THR A 49 -9.54 -6.64 2.75
CA THR A 49 -9.57 -6.04 4.10
C THR A 49 -9.85 -4.53 4.01
N LEU A 50 -9.32 -3.84 3.00
CA LEU A 50 -9.56 -2.40 2.80
C LEU A 50 -11.02 -2.06 2.50
N THR A 51 -11.78 -2.96 1.88
CA THR A 51 -13.22 -2.73 1.62
C THR A 51 -14.03 -2.54 2.91
N GLY A 52 -13.56 -3.08 4.03
CA GLY A 52 -14.19 -2.93 5.34
C GLY A 52 -13.99 -1.56 5.99
N TYR A 53 -13.12 -0.71 5.46
CA TYR A 53 -12.83 0.61 6.02
C TYR A 53 -13.62 1.71 5.30
N SER A 54 -14.26 2.59 6.08
CA SER A 54 -15.04 3.71 5.54
C SER A 54 -14.15 4.75 4.85
N GLY A 55 -14.63 5.28 3.72
CA GLY A 55 -13.98 6.39 3.02
C GLY A 55 -12.88 5.95 2.04
N VAL A 56 -12.76 4.66 1.75
CA VAL A 56 -11.86 4.12 0.71
C VAL A 56 -12.70 3.52 -0.41
N HIS A 57 -12.44 3.94 -1.65
CA HIS A 57 -12.98 3.29 -2.84
C HIS A 57 -12.05 2.15 -3.27
N CYS A 58 -12.55 0.92 -3.30
CA CYS A 58 -11.79 -0.26 -3.70
C CYS A 58 -12.37 -0.86 -4.97
N GLU A 59 -11.52 -1.16 -5.96
CA GLU A 59 -11.96 -1.79 -7.21
C GLU A 59 -10.96 -2.80 -7.76
N TRP A 60 -11.47 -3.86 -8.39
CA TRP A 60 -10.64 -4.80 -9.14
C TRP A 60 -10.42 -4.29 -10.56
N ALA A 61 -9.16 -4.25 -10.98
CA ALA A 61 -8.77 -3.91 -12.33
C ALA A 61 -8.78 -5.17 -13.23
N PRO A 62 -8.97 -5.01 -14.55
CA PRO A 62 -8.92 -6.13 -15.50
C PRO A 62 -7.52 -6.72 -15.69
N ASN A 63 -6.46 -5.97 -15.35
CA ASN A 63 -5.06 -6.41 -15.37
C ASN A 63 -4.18 -5.48 -14.52
N GLU A 64 -2.94 -5.87 -14.25
CA GLU A 64 -1.98 -5.12 -13.41
C GLU A 64 -1.59 -3.76 -13.98
N LYS A 65 -1.48 -3.68 -15.31
CA LYS A 65 -1.17 -2.42 -16.01
C LYS A 65 -2.25 -1.38 -15.74
N VAL A 66 -3.51 -1.75 -15.96
CA VAL A 66 -4.68 -0.88 -15.74
C VAL A 66 -4.79 -0.52 -14.26
N ALA A 67 -4.54 -1.46 -13.34
CA ALA A 67 -4.51 -1.17 -11.91
C ALA A 67 -3.53 -0.04 -11.57
N LEU A 68 -2.29 -0.12 -12.10
CA LEU A 68 -1.28 0.90 -11.83
C LEU A 68 -1.60 2.24 -12.50
N GLU A 69 -2.08 2.23 -13.75
CA GLU A 69 -2.43 3.45 -14.50
C GLU A 69 -3.61 4.19 -13.86
N THR A 70 -4.67 3.47 -13.45
CA THR A 70 -5.81 4.08 -12.76
C THR A 70 -5.40 4.70 -11.43
N ALA A 71 -4.66 3.96 -10.61
CA ALA A 71 -4.18 4.47 -9.32
C ALA A 71 -3.22 5.66 -9.47
N ALA A 72 -2.41 5.67 -10.53
CA ALA A 72 -1.56 6.80 -10.86
C ALA A 72 -2.39 8.02 -11.28
N GLY A 73 -3.43 7.85 -12.09
CA GLY A 73 -4.37 8.92 -12.45
C GLY A 73 -5.03 9.54 -11.21
N VAL A 74 -5.48 8.71 -10.28
CA VAL A 74 -6.03 9.15 -8.99
C VAL A 74 -4.97 9.88 -8.15
N SER A 75 -3.73 9.40 -8.13
CA SER A 75 -2.63 10.06 -7.43
C SER A 75 -2.21 11.39 -8.08
N LEU A 76 -2.39 11.55 -9.39
CA LEU A 76 -2.17 12.83 -10.07
C LEU A 76 -3.26 13.84 -9.72
N ALA A 77 -4.49 13.39 -9.48
CA ALA A 77 -5.57 14.23 -8.94
C ALA A 77 -5.34 14.66 -7.47
N GLY A 78 -4.27 14.18 -6.82
CA GLY A 78 -3.89 14.56 -5.45
C GLY A 78 -4.43 13.63 -4.36
N VAL A 79 -5.12 12.56 -4.73
CA VAL A 79 -5.66 11.56 -3.79
C VAL A 79 -4.61 10.49 -3.52
N ARG A 80 -4.52 9.97 -2.30
CA ARG A 80 -3.61 8.85 -1.99
C ARG A 80 -4.20 7.53 -2.45
N SER A 81 -3.41 6.77 -3.22
CA SER A 81 -3.81 5.50 -3.80
C SER A 81 -2.90 4.33 -3.42
N LEU A 82 -3.49 3.15 -3.34
CA LEU A 82 -2.81 1.87 -3.11
C LEU A 82 -3.06 0.94 -4.30
N VAL A 83 -2.01 0.25 -4.75
CA VAL A 83 -2.11 -0.82 -5.75
C VAL A 83 -1.58 -2.11 -5.17
N THR A 84 -2.36 -3.19 -5.27
CA THR A 84 -1.96 -4.53 -4.81
C THR A 84 -1.88 -5.48 -6.00
N MET A 85 -0.75 -6.17 -6.14
CA MET A 85 -0.58 -7.21 -7.17
C MET A 85 0.47 -8.23 -6.75
N LYS A 86 0.48 -9.39 -7.42
CA LYS A 86 1.57 -10.36 -7.30
C LYS A 86 2.84 -9.82 -7.95
N HIS A 87 4.00 -10.28 -7.47
CA HIS A 87 5.31 -9.87 -7.96
C HIS A 87 5.52 -10.02 -9.48
N VAL A 88 5.08 -11.12 -10.10
CA VAL A 88 5.16 -11.31 -11.56
C VAL A 88 4.31 -10.31 -12.34
N GLY A 89 3.20 -9.85 -11.75
CA GLY A 89 2.31 -8.86 -12.33
C GLY A 89 2.98 -7.50 -12.51
N LEU A 90 4.01 -7.21 -11.70
CA LEU A 90 4.83 -6.02 -11.87
C LEU A 90 5.56 -5.99 -13.22
N ASN A 91 5.86 -7.14 -13.82
CA ASN A 91 6.47 -7.18 -15.15
C ASN A 91 5.55 -6.58 -16.20
N VAL A 92 4.24 -6.83 -16.09
CA VAL A 92 3.21 -6.28 -16.98
C VAL A 92 3.04 -4.77 -16.72
N ALA A 93 3.16 -4.35 -15.46
CA ALA A 93 3.07 -2.96 -15.05
C ALA A 93 4.43 -2.21 -15.06
N ALA A 94 5.49 -2.80 -15.61
CA ALA A 94 6.83 -2.22 -15.57
C ALA A 94 6.95 -0.92 -16.37
N ASP A 95 6.33 -0.87 -17.55
CA ASP A 95 6.34 0.30 -18.43
C ASP A 95 5.61 1.50 -17.83
N PRO A 96 4.37 1.36 -17.31
CA PRO A 96 3.73 2.47 -16.59
C PRO A 96 4.51 2.84 -15.32
N LEU A 97 5.06 1.88 -14.57
CA LEU A 97 5.87 2.19 -13.38
C LEU A 97 7.09 3.06 -13.72
N LYS A 98 7.82 2.71 -14.78
CA LYS A 98 8.98 3.51 -15.24
C LYS A 98 8.56 4.87 -15.76
N THR A 99 7.42 4.96 -16.43
CA THR A 99 6.87 6.23 -16.90
C THR A 99 6.54 7.16 -15.72
N LEU A 100 5.99 6.61 -14.64
CA LEU A 100 5.67 7.38 -13.43
C LEU A 100 6.90 7.97 -12.74
N ALA A 101 8.07 7.34 -12.88
CA ALA A 101 9.33 7.89 -12.39
C ALA A 101 9.69 9.23 -13.07
N TYR A 102 9.29 9.41 -14.32
CA TYR A 102 9.52 10.65 -15.08
C TYR A 102 8.42 11.69 -14.84
N THR A 103 7.15 11.25 -14.84
CA THR A 103 6.02 12.18 -14.71
C THR A 103 5.81 12.65 -13.28
N GLY A 104 6.24 11.85 -12.30
CA GLY A 104 5.93 12.06 -10.89
C GLY A 104 4.46 11.85 -10.57
N ILE A 105 4.12 12.13 -9.31
CA ILE A 105 2.76 12.04 -8.75
C ILE A 105 2.54 13.19 -7.75
N ARG A 106 1.28 13.53 -7.46
CA ARG A 106 0.92 14.65 -6.57
C ARG A 106 0.45 14.23 -5.16
N GLY A 107 -0.40 13.21 -5.05
CA GLY A 107 -0.98 12.76 -3.78
C GLY A 107 -0.10 11.78 -3.01
N GLY A 108 0.08 10.59 -3.59
CA GLY A 108 0.87 9.49 -3.01
C GLY A 108 0.38 8.17 -3.57
N LEU A 109 1.30 7.34 -4.06
CA LEU A 109 1.03 6.05 -4.66
C LEU A 109 1.89 5.00 -3.96
N VAL A 110 1.25 3.98 -3.39
CA VAL A 110 1.92 2.81 -2.82
C VAL A 110 1.62 1.61 -3.68
N LEU A 111 2.66 0.93 -4.17
CA LEU A 111 2.55 -0.32 -4.90
C LEU A 111 3.02 -1.45 -3.98
N VAL A 112 2.12 -2.35 -3.62
CA VAL A 112 2.40 -3.54 -2.82
C VAL A 112 2.55 -4.72 -3.75
N THR A 113 3.77 -5.25 -3.83
CA THR A 113 4.09 -6.47 -4.56
C THR A 113 4.28 -7.59 -3.56
N ALA A 114 3.36 -8.56 -3.59
CA ALA A 114 3.49 -9.72 -2.74
C ALA A 114 4.34 -10.79 -3.45
N ASP A 115 5.55 -10.99 -2.92
CA ASP A 115 6.50 -12.01 -3.38
C ASP A 115 6.06 -13.41 -2.88
N ASP A 116 6.33 -14.45 -3.67
CA ASP A 116 6.00 -15.86 -3.36
C ASP A 116 7.30 -16.66 -3.22
N PRO A 117 7.99 -16.57 -2.07
CA PRO A 117 9.24 -17.29 -1.86
C PRO A 117 8.98 -18.80 -1.86
N GLY A 118 9.73 -19.55 -2.67
CA GLY A 118 9.56 -21.00 -2.81
C GLY A 118 8.60 -21.47 -3.90
N LEU A 119 8.06 -20.56 -4.73
CA LEU A 119 7.24 -20.88 -5.92
C LEU A 119 5.98 -21.71 -5.63
N HIS A 120 5.29 -21.45 -4.52
CA HIS A 120 4.09 -22.24 -4.19
C HIS A 120 2.91 -21.99 -5.14
N SER A 121 2.85 -20.81 -5.75
CA SER A 121 1.81 -20.43 -6.70
C SER A 121 2.33 -19.59 -7.88
N SER A 122 3.65 -19.43 -8.04
CA SER A 122 4.30 -18.69 -9.13
C SER A 122 5.14 -19.59 -10.03
N GLN A 123 5.32 -19.19 -11.29
CA GLN A 123 6.25 -19.87 -12.21
C GLN A 123 7.71 -19.54 -11.91
N ASN A 124 7.99 -18.44 -11.20
CA ASN A 124 9.34 -17.99 -10.89
C ASN A 124 9.39 -17.32 -9.51
N GLU A 125 10.54 -17.41 -8.83
CA GLU A 125 10.85 -16.57 -7.68
C GLU A 125 11.47 -15.27 -8.23
N GLN A 126 10.78 -14.13 -8.02
CA GLN A 126 11.23 -12.85 -8.53
C GLN A 126 11.41 -11.86 -7.39
N ASP A 127 12.59 -11.26 -7.35
CA ASP A 127 12.89 -10.15 -6.45
C ASP A 127 12.57 -8.80 -7.12
N ASN A 128 11.50 -8.17 -6.67
CA ASN A 128 11.02 -6.91 -7.20
C ASN A 128 11.75 -5.67 -6.67
N ARG A 129 12.72 -5.82 -5.77
CA ARG A 129 13.50 -4.68 -5.24
C ARG A 129 14.27 -3.94 -6.34
N ASN A 130 14.63 -4.65 -7.41
CA ASN A 130 15.29 -4.03 -8.56
C ASN A 130 14.36 -3.05 -9.30
N TYR A 131 13.06 -3.35 -9.41
CA TYR A 131 12.09 -2.42 -10.02
C TYR A 131 11.98 -1.12 -9.23
N ALA A 132 12.01 -1.18 -7.89
CA ALA A 132 12.02 0.01 -7.05
C ALA A 132 13.26 0.88 -7.30
N ARG A 133 14.43 0.26 -7.48
CA ARG A 133 15.68 0.97 -7.83
C ARG A 133 15.62 1.61 -9.21
N PHE A 134 15.08 0.90 -10.21
CA PHE A 134 14.94 1.42 -11.57
C PHE A 134 13.92 2.55 -11.68
N ALA A 135 12.83 2.50 -10.94
CA ALA A 135 11.80 3.55 -10.93
C ALA A 135 12.21 4.80 -10.11
N SER A 136 13.46 4.86 -9.64
CA SER A 136 13.95 5.92 -8.73
C SER A 136 13.02 6.17 -7.52
N CYS A 137 12.22 5.16 -7.15
CA CYS A 137 11.48 5.13 -5.91
C CYS A 137 12.53 5.01 -4.81
N ARG A 138 13.03 6.17 -4.32
CA ARG A 138 14.00 6.19 -3.22
C ARG A 138 13.45 5.29 -2.12
N SER A 139 14.20 4.25 -1.76
CA SER A 139 13.97 3.44 -0.57
C SER A 139 14.26 4.29 0.68
N LYS A 140 13.47 5.34 0.89
CA LYS A 140 13.43 6.09 2.14
C LYS A 140 12.34 5.45 3.01
N TRP A 141 12.68 4.33 3.63
CA TRP A 141 12.06 3.96 4.90
C TRP A 141 12.62 4.87 6.00
N GLY A 142 12.24 6.13 5.96
CA GLY A 142 12.63 7.13 6.94
C GLY A 142 11.58 8.22 6.93
N PHE A 143 10.84 8.34 8.04
CA PHE A 143 9.94 9.43 8.34
C PHE A 143 10.58 10.76 7.91
N SER A 144 10.16 11.27 6.75
CA SER A 144 10.44 12.66 6.39
C SER A 144 9.45 13.48 7.21
N ALA A 145 9.96 14.25 8.17
CA ALA A 145 9.16 15.22 8.89
C ALA A 145 8.35 16.07 7.90
N PRO A 146 7.10 16.43 8.21
CA PRO A 146 6.32 17.33 7.37
C PRO A 146 7.08 18.64 7.18
N SER A 147 7.12 19.14 5.94
CA SER A 147 7.69 20.45 5.63
C SER A 147 6.99 21.55 6.46
N PRO A 148 7.70 22.53 7.03
CA PRO A 148 7.15 23.51 7.99
C PRO A 148 6.11 24.53 7.45
N GLY A 149 5.39 24.23 6.36
CA GLY A 149 4.55 25.21 5.65
C GLY A 149 3.14 24.77 5.29
N ALA A 150 2.63 23.65 5.81
CA ALA A 150 1.30 23.13 5.45
C ALA A 150 0.21 23.36 6.54
N MET A 151 0.43 24.32 7.44
CA MET A 151 -0.60 24.82 8.35
C MET A 151 -0.62 26.36 8.29
N SER A 152 -1.35 26.88 7.31
CA SER A 152 -1.88 28.25 7.28
C SER A 152 -3.23 28.22 6.59
#